data_AF-A0A915B9B2-F1
#
_entry.id   AF-A0A915B9B2-F1
#
_cell.length_a   1.000
_cell.length_b   1.000
_cell.length_c   1.000
_cell.angle_alpha   90.00
_cell.angle_beta   90.00
_cell.angle_gamma   90.00
#
_symmetry.space_group_name_H-M   'P 1'
#
loop_
_entity.id
_entity.type
_entity.pdbx_description
1 polymer ?
#
loop_
_entity_poly.entity_id
_entity_poly.type
_entity_poly.pdbx_seq_one_letter_code
_entity_poly.pdbx_strand_id
1 'polypeptide(L)'
;MMEMNETVRRLLCNSADRLYFDSPLMKLIFISELVGSTVAAAFAALMALAILLTRVLHFNVRLLLVCTCVAMLISNTGIFITARYFVDVIFVKPVAERCASLLFGRVKCAALRKLYNAGGMMVVMSTVFLAVERLVATCTFKTYEARRRIWLGVTLSALLWATFIHSCFFMPEQGVGVYQFCDTGIYDVQFSKIVDLVLLAIELLAAIIFVGLWHSNYRRMRTLDDRYLRVLSTRYQLNENVNTTKLMIPIVSIGSVLMFSYSFAYYALLPSLDRYSEINENILNSVNAYAPIAEFLVLLMPVVTSAFMISTPMLSVHVRRSLFRLTGLRRCVRQSFNKTESAQEAATRTHFELLKKQWEGLYFTVFTKVCNN
;
A
#
# COMPACT_ATOMS: atom_id res chain seq x y z
N MET A 1 15.21 -3.76 35.43
CA MET A 1 15.91 -4.81 34.69
C MET A 1 15.82 -6.05 35.57
N MET A 2 14.90 -6.96 35.30
CA MET A 2 14.76 -8.19 36.10
C MET A 2 16.02 -9.03 35.86
N GLU A 3 16.65 -9.53 36.93
CA GLU A 3 17.77 -10.46 36.81
C GLU A 3 17.30 -11.72 36.10
N MET A 4 17.63 -11.83 34.81
CA MET A 4 17.33 -13.00 34.01
C MET A 4 18.27 -14.13 34.46
N ASN A 5 17.68 -15.26 34.84
CA ASN A 5 18.42 -16.46 35.23
C ASN A 5 19.46 -16.82 34.16
N GLU A 6 20.69 -17.12 34.58
CA GLU A 6 21.81 -17.38 33.69
C GLU A 6 21.56 -18.60 32.78
N THR A 7 20.81 -19.59 33.28
CA THR A 7 20.40 -20.77 32.48
C THR A 7 19.48 -20.37 31.32
N VAL A 8 18.48 -19.54 31.58
CA VAL A 8 17.54 -19.01 30.57
C VAL A 8 18.28 -18.14 29.56
N ARG A 9 19.23 -17.31 30.03
CA ARG A 9 20.07 -16.50 29.16
C ARG A 9 20.88 -17.36 28.19
N ARG A 10 21.53 -18.43 28.68
CA ARG A 10 22.29 -19.35 27.82
C ARG A 10 21.40 -20.04 26.79
N LEU A 11 20.19 -20.47 27.20
CA LEU A 11 19.22 -21.09 26.29
C LEU A 11 18.82 -20.14 25.14
N LEU A 12 18.51 -18.89 25.48
CA LEU A 12 18.17 -17.85 24.49
C LEU A 12 19.34 -17.53 23.56
N CYS A 13 20.57 -17.43 24.10
CA CYS A 13 21.76 -17.19 23.27
C CYS A 13 22.01 -18.33 22.28
N ASN A 14 21.98 -19.59 22.74
CA ASN A 14 22.17 -20.76 21.87
C ASN A 14 21.10 -20.81 20.77
N SER A 15 19.87 -20.44 21.10
CA SER A 15 18.77 -20.36 20.13
C SER A 15 18.98 -19.23 19.12
N ALA A 16 19.46 -18.06 19.56
CA ALA A 16 19.80 -16.95 18.67
C ALA A 16 20.92 -17.34 17.70
N ASP A 17 21.93 -18.05 18.20
CA ASP A 17 23.05 -18.50 17.38
C ASP A 17 22.58 -19.45 16.26
N ARG A 18 21.77 -20.44 16.60
CA ARG A 18 21.13 -21.34 15.63
C ARG A 18 20.28 -20.60 14.60
N LEU A 19 19.50 -19.62 15.03
CA LEU A 19 18.57 -18.90 14.16
C LEU A 19 19.30 -17.95 13.18
N TYR A 20 20.26 -17.16 13.65
CA TYR A 20 20.87 -16.09 12.85
C TYR A 20 22.20 -16.47 12.20
N PHE A 21 22.98 -17.36 12.81
CA PHE A 21 24.35 -17.65 12.36
C PHE A 21 24.45 -19.01 11.67
N ASP A 22 23.75 -20.02 12.16
CA ASP A 22 23.79 -21.35 11.54
C ASP A 22 22.84 -21.44 10.33
N SER A 23 21.81 -20.60 10.27
CA SER A 23 20.85 -20.59 9.17
C SER A 23 21.32 -19.71 8.00
N PRO A 24 21.73 -20.29 6.84
CA PRO A 24 22.02 -19.50 5.65
C PRO A 24 20.77 -18.81 5.10
N LEU A 25 19.59 -19.37 5.34
CA LEU A 25 18.31 -18.83 4.90
C LEU A 25 18.04 -17.46 5.53
N MET A 26 18.21 -17.32 6.85
CA MET A 26 17.98 -16.05 7.55
C MET A 26 18.92 -14.95 7.06
N LYS A 27 20.19 -15.29 6.82
CA LYS A 27 21.17 -14.34 6.25
C LYS A 27 20.76 -13.87 4.86
N LEU A 28 20.32 -14.81 4.01
CA LEU A 28 19.83 -14.48 2.67
C LEU A 28 18.60 -13.56 2.75
N ILE A 29 17.64 -13.86 3.62
CA ILE A 29 16.43 -13.06 3.80
C ILE A 29 16.79 -11.63 4.19
N PHE A 30 17.63 -11.40 5.21
CA PHE A 30 17.99 -10.04 5.63
C PHE A 30 18.77 -9.25 4.57
N ILE A 31 19.64 -9.90 3.79
CA ILE A 31 20.32 -9.26 2.67
C ILE A 31 19.31 -8.89 1.58
N SER A 32 18.39 -9.80 1.24
CA SER A 32 17.32 -9.56 0.28
C SER A 32 16.37 -8.45 0.74
N GLU A 33 16.04 -8.37 2.03
CA GLU A 33 15.24 -7.29 2.61
C GLU A 33 15.96 -5.95 2.51
N LEU A 34 17.26 -5.91 2.82
CA LEU A 34 18.05 -4.68 2.74
C LEU A 34 18.09 -4.13 1.31
N VAL A 35 18.41 -4.99 0.33
CA VAL A 35 18.47 -4.60 -1.09
C VAL A 35 17.07 -4.28 -1.61
N GLY A 36 16.10 -5.14 -1.34
CA GLY A 36 14.72 -5.03 -1.81
C GLY A 36 14.03 -3.77 -1.28
N SER A 37 14.16 -3.49 0.03
CA SER A 37 13.57 -2.29 0.65
C SER A 37 14.18 -1.00 0.12
N THR A 38 15.49 -0.98 -0.17
CA THR A 38 16.16 0.18 -0.78
C THR A 38 15.58 0.50 -2.16
N VAL A 39 15.47 -0.53 -3.02
CA VAL A 39 14.91 -0.38 -4.38
C VAL A 39 13.43 0.01 -4.32
N ALA A 40 12.66 -0.66 -3.47
CA ALA A 40 11.23 -0.40 -3.29
C ALA A 40 10.95 1.01 -2.76
N ALA A 41 11.73 1.50 -1.80
CA ALA A 41 11.63 2.87 -1.28
C ALA A 41 11.91 3.90 -2.39
N ALA A 42 12.96 3.71 -3.20
CA ALA A 42 13.25 4.58 -4.33
C ALA A 42 12.10 4.60 -5.36
N PHE A 43 11.55 3.43 -5.70
CA PHE A 43 10.40 3.34 -6.60
C PHE A 43 9.15 4.01 -6.02
N ALA A 44 8.88 3.85 -4.73
CA ALA A 44 7.75 4.49 -4.07
C ALA A 44 7.86 6.01 -4.07
N ALA A 45 9.04 6.56 -3.80
CA ALA A 45 9.28 8.00 -3.87
C ALA A 45 9.09 8.55 -5.29
N LEU A 46 9.66 7.87 -6.30
CA LEU A 46 9.51 8.24 -7.71
C LEU A 46 8.05 8.21 -8.17
N MET A 47 7.30 7.18 -7.75
CA MET A 47 5.90 7.03 -8.11
C MET A 47 5.00 8.03 -7.40
N ALA A 48 5.27 8.35 -6.13
CA ALA A 48 4.58 9.44 -5.43
C ALA A 48 4.72 10.75 -6.20
N LEU A 49 5.95 11.08 -6.64
CA LEU A 49 6.21 12.27 -7.45
C LEU A 49 5.52 12.20 -8.82
N ALA A 50 5.56 11.06 -9.51
CA ALA A 50 4.90 10.88 -10.80
C ALA A 50 3.37 11.08 -10.71
N ILE A 51 2.76 10.55 -9.65
CA ILE A 51 1.31 10.69 -9.41
C ILE A 51 0.97 12.14 -9.05
N LEU A 52 1.77 12.80 -8.19
CA LEU A 52 1.59 14.23 -7.86
C LEU A 52 1.60 15.13 -9.09
N LEU A 53 2.50 14.87 -10.04
CA LEU A 53 2.61 15.64 -11.28
C LEU A 53 1.51 15.31 -12.31
N THR A 54 0.78 14.21 -12.12
CA THR A 54 -0.29 13.82 -13.03
C THR A 54 -1.55 14.65 -12.77
N ARG A 55 -1.97 15.44 -13.76
CA ARG A 55 -3.17 16.31 -13.66
C ARG A 55 -4.46 15.65 -14.16
N VAL A 56 -4.39 14.43 -14.66
CA VAL A 56 -5.53 13.74 -15.29
C VAL A 56 -6.37 12.94 -14.29
N LEU A 57 -5.80 12.56 -13.15
CA LEU A 57 -6.53 11.85 -12.11
C LEU A 57 -7.35 12.83 -11.26
N HIS A 58 -8.58 12.45 -10.91
CA HIS A 58 -9.36 13.13 -9.88
C HIS A 58 -8.53 13.41 -8.62
N PHE A 59 -8.71 14.61 -8.05
CA PHE A 59 -7.95 15.09 -6.91
C PHE A 59 -7.97 14.14 -5.71
N ASN A 60 -9.15 13.61 -5.36
CA ASN A 60 -9.33 12.73 -4.21
C ASN A 60 -8.52 11.43 -4.35
N VAL A 61 -8.64 10.77 -5.50
CA VAL A 61 -7.88 9.54 -5.81
C VAL A 61 -6.39 9.82 -5.84
N ARG A 62 -5.98 10.92 -6.47
CA ARG A 62 -4.58 11.31 -6.55
C ARG A 62 -3.97 11.49 -5.17
N LEU A 63 -4.68 12.21 -4.29
CA LEU A 63 -4.23 12.45 -2.92
C LEU A 63 -4.11 11.14 -2.14
N LEU A 64 -5.11 10.26 -2.22
CA LEU A 64 -5.08 8.96 -1.55
C LEU A 64 -3.95 8.06 -2.08
N LEU A 65 -3.77 7.96 -3.40
CA LEU A 65 -2.69 7.17 -4.00
C LEU A 65 -1.30 7.70 -3.61
N VAL A 66 -1.14 9.02 -3.51
CA VAL A 66 0.12 9.61 -3.01
C VAL A 66 0.33 9.22 -1.55
N CYS A 67 -0.71 9.28 -0.72
CA CYS A 67 -0.61 8.81 0.67
C CYS A 67 -0.25 7.32 0.73
N THR A 68 -0.83 6.47 -0.12
CA THR A 68 -0.44 5.05 -0.24
C THR A 68 1.02 4.87 -0.62
N CYS A 69 1.53 5.66 -1.60
CA CYS A 69 2.95 5.59 -1.98
C CYS A 69 3.86 6.04 -0.82
N VAL A 70 3.46 7.08 -0.07
CA VAL A 70 4.19 7.53 1.11
C VAL A 70 4.14 6.48 2.24
N ALA A 71 3.00 5.80 2.42
CA ALA A 71 2.87 4.70 3.37
C ALA A 71 3.82 3.53 3.04
N MET A 72 3.87 3.14 1.76
CA MET A 72 4.82 2.14 1.26
C MET A 72 6.27 2.60 1.47
N LEU A 73 6.58 3.86 1.20
CA LEU A 73 7.92 4.44 1.45
C LEU A 73 8.30 4.33 2.94
N ILE A 74 7.40 4.70 3.85
CA ILE A 74 7.61 4.61 5.30
C ILE A 74 7.82 3.15 5.74
N SER A 75 6.97 2.24 5.27
CA SER A 75 7.07 0.81 5.61
C SER A 75 8.39 0.21 5.12
N ASN A 76 8.78 0.45 3.87
CA ASN A 76 10.06 0.00 3.32
C ASN A 76 11.26 0.63 4.04
N THR A 77 11.15 1.88 4.50
CA THR A 77 12.19 2.51 5.33
C THR A 77 12.34 1.79 6.68
N GLY A 78 11.23 1.38 7.30
CA GLY A 78 11.25 0.55 8.52
C GLY A 78 11.91 -0.82 8.31
N ILE A 79 11.64 -1.46 7.17
CA ILE A 79 12.30 -2.73 6.78
C ILE A 79 13.79 -2.50 6.59
N PHE A 80 14.19 -1.45 5.88
CA PHE A 80 15.60 -1.11 5.69
C PHE A 80 16.35 -0.94 7.01
N ILE A 81 15.76 -0.20 7.97
CA ILE A 81 16.36 0.00 9.30
C ILE A 81 16.51 -1.33 10.04
N THR A 82 15.47 -2.17 9.98
CA THR A 82 15.47 -3.48 10.66
C THR A 82 16.47 -4.45 10.04
N ALA A 83 16.47 -4.59 8.71
CA ALA A 83 17.41 -5.44 7.98
C ALA A 83 18.86 -4.97 8.19
N ARG A 84 19.10 -3.64 8.17
CA ARG A 84 20.42 -3.08 8.48
C ARG A 84 20.87 -3.46 9.88
N TYR A 85 19.99 -3.37 10.88
CA TYR A 85 20.31 -3.76 12.25
C TYR A 85 20.72 -5.24 12.33
N PHE A 86 19.95 -6.15 11.71
CA PHE A 86 20.29 -7.57 11.73
C PHE A 86 21.58 -7.87 10.96
N VAL A 87 21.79 -7.28 9.78
CA VAL A 87 23.03 -7.44 9.00
C VAL A 87 24.25 -6.95 9.79
N ASP A 88 24.16 -5.81 10.46
CA ASP A 88 25.24 -5.26 11.31
C ASP A 88 25.58 -6.22 12.46
N VAL A 89 24.56 -6.72 13.17
CA VAL A 89 24.76 -7.67 14.27
C VAL A 89 25.34 -9.01 13.80
N ILE A 90 24.94 -9.50 12.62
CA ILE A 90 25.41 -10.78 12.07
C ILE A 90 26.86 -10.68 11.58
N PHE A 91 27.21 -9.63 10.82
CA PHE A 91 28.48 -9.57 10.10
C PHE A 91 29.54 -8.70 10.78
N VAL A 92 29.16 -7.69 11.56
CA VAL A 92 30.09 -6.69 12.09
C VAL A 92 30.37 -6.90 13.58
N LYS A 93 29.33 -7.21 14.37
CA LYS A 93 29.49 -7.28 15.83
C LYS A 93 30.37 -8.44 16.31
N PRO A 94 31.18 -8.23 17.37
CA PRO A 94 32.01 -9.26 17.98
C PRO A 94 31.15 -10.31 18.70
N VAL A 95 31.63 -11.55 18.77
CA VAL A 95 30.89 -12.70 19.30
C VAL A 95 30.34 -12.47 20.71
N ALA A 96 31.12 -11.81 21.58
CA ALA A 96 30.74 -11.53 22.96
C ALA A 96 29.49 -10.63 23.10
N GLU A 97 29.18 -9.78 22.11
CA GLU A 97 28.07 -8.82 22.17
C GLU A 97 26.84 -9.26 21.36
N ARG A 98 26.96 -10.31 20.54
CA ARG A 98 25.91 -10.75 19.62
C ARG A 98 24.65 -11.16 20.35
N CYS A 99 24.78 -12.03 21.36
CA CYS A 99 23.60 -12.49 22.11
C CYS A 99 22.85 -11.32 22.75
N ALA A 100 23.53 -10.43 23.49
CA ALA A 100 22.87 -9.28 24.12
C ALA A 100 22.17 -8.36 23.09
N SER A 101 22.71 -8.27 21.88
CA SER A 101 22.12 -7.49 20.79
C SER A 101 20.88 -8.16 20.17
N LEU A 102 20.85 -9.50 20.11
CA LEU A 102 19.75 -10.29 19.54
C LEU A 102 18.66 -10.68 20.56
N LEU A 103 18.83 -10.31 21.82
CA LEU A 103 17.76 -10.37 22.80
C LEU A 103 16.90 -9.12 22.69
N PHE A 104 15.61 -9.35 22.42
CA PHE A 104 14.62 -8.30 22.28
C PHE A 104 13.60 -8.41 23.40
N GLY A 105 13.45 -7.34 24.16
CA GLY A 105 12.23 -7.10 24.92
C GLY A 105 11.19 -6.38 24.07
N ARG A 106 9.94 -6.34 24.55
CA ARG A 106 8.81 -5.72 23.84
C ARG A 106 9.09 -4.31 23.36
N VAL A 107 9.63 -3.43 24.22
CA VAL A 107 9.91 -2.02 23.87
C VAL A 107 10.99 -1.90 22.78
N LYS A 108 12.09 -2.65 22.92
CA LYS A 108 13.18 -2.64 21.93
C LYS A 108 12.69 -3.16 20.58
N CYS A 109 11.91 -4.24 20.57
CA CYS A 109 11.36 -4.78 19.34
C CYS A 109 10.32 -3.85 18.69
N ALA A 110 9.38 -3.33 19.50
CA ALA A 110 8.37 -2.40 19.02
C ALA A 110 9.01 -1.14 18.43
N ALA A 111 10.08 -0.60 19.04
CA ALA A 111 10.83 0.52 18.50
C ALA A 111 11.48 0.19 17.15
N LEU A 112 12.09 -1.00 17.02
CA LEU A 112 12.74 -1.44 15.78
C LEU A 112 11.72 -1.62 14.63
N ARG A 113 10.56 -2.25 14.91
CA ARG A 113 9.51 -2.52 13.92
C ARG A 113 8.48 -1.39 13.76
N LYS A 114 8.61 -0.28 14.50
CA LYS A 114 7.62 0.80 14.59
C LYS A 114 7.22 1.34 13.22
N LEU A 115 8.20 1.75 12.42
CA LEU A 115 7.96 2.35 11.10
C LEU A 115 7.37 1.33 10.12
N TYR A 116 7.85 0.09 10.18
CA TYR A 116 7.34 -1.01 9.36
C TYR A 116 5.86 -1.27 9.66
N ASN A 117 5.51 -1.48 10.93
CA ASN A 117 4.15 -1.77 11.38
C ASN A 117 3.19 -0.61 11.11
N ALA A 118 3.59 0.63 11.43
CA ALA A 118 2.75 1.80 11.21
C ALA A 118 2.54 2.10 9.72
N GLY A 119 3.59 1.98 8.90
CA GLY A 119 3.50 2.10 7.45
C GLY A 119 2.65 0.99 6.82
N GLY A 120 2.81 -0.25 7.28
CA GLY A 120 2.01 -1.40 6.83
C GLY A 120 0.52 -1.21 7.14
N MET A 121 0.18 -0.82 8.37
CA MET A 121 -1.20 -0.48 8.75
C MET A 121 -1.77 0.63 7.87
N MET A 122 -0.99 1.66 7.58
CA MET A 122 -1.41 2.74 6.70
C MET A 122 -1.63 2.26 5.26
N VAL A 123 -0.84 1.29 4.76
CA VAL A 123 -1.09 0.68 3.44
C VAL A 123 -2.41 -0.08 3.42
N VAL A 124 -2.67 -0.91 4.43
CA VAL A 124 -3.95 -1.66 4.55
C VAL A 124 -5.13 -0.70 4.67
N MET A 125 -5.06 0.32 5.53
CA MET A 125 -6.17 1.29 5.66
C MET A 125 -6.37 2.13 4.39
N SER A 126 -5.33 2.29 3.55
CA SER A 126 -5.45 3.04 2.31
C SER A 126 -6.33 2.34 1.25
N THR A 127 -6.32 1.00 1.18
CA THR A 127 -7.19 0.23 0.26
C THR A 127 -8.66 0.43 0.63
N VAL A 128 -8.97 0.44 1.93
CA VAL A 128 -10.31 0.67 2.48
C VAL A 128 -10.79 2.07 2.13
N PHE A 129 -9.97 3.10 2.37
CA PHE A 129 -10.37 4.47 2.05
C PHE A 129 -10.47 4.74 0.56
N LEU A 130 -9.63 4.08 -0.26
CA LEU A 130 -9.81 4.08 -1.71
C LEU A 130 -11.14 3.41 -2.10
N ALA A 131 -11.51 2.28 -1.50
CA ALA A 131 -12.79 1.61 -1.76
C ALA A 131 -13.98 2.51 -1.41
N VAL A 132 -13.93 3.18 -0.25
CA VAL A 132 -14.97 4.14 0.19
C VAL A 132 -15.09 5.31 -0.78
N GLU A 133 -13.97 5.89 -1.20
CA GLU A 133 -13.99 7.01 -2.14
C GLU A 133 -14.57 6.58 -3.51
N ARG A 134 -14.19 5.40 -4.02
CA ARG A 134 -14.73 4.83 -5.26
C ARG A 134 -16.21 4.48 -5.15
N LEU A 135 -16.66 3.99 -3.99
CA LEU A 135 -18.06 3.70 -3.71
C LEU A 135 -18.90 4.98 -3.75
N VAL A 136 -18.45 6.03 -3.04
CA VAL A 136 -19.13 7.33 -3.04
C VAL A 136 -19.16 7.95 -4.43
N ALA A 137 -18.04 7.92 -5.17
CA ALA A 137 -17.96 8.44 -6.53
C ALA A 137 -18.93 7.70 -7.49
N THR A 138 -19.02 6.37 -7.37
CA THR A 138 -19.89 5.55 -8.21
C THR A 138 -21.37 5.69 -7.86
N CYS A 139 -21.71 5.75 -6.57
CA CYS A 139 -23.09 5.93 -6.11
C CYS A 139 -23.62 7.34 -6.38
N THR A 140 -22.76 8.35 -6.28
CA THR A 140 -23.15 9.77 -6.40
C THR A 140 -22.73 10.41 -7.72
N PHE A 141 -22.41 9.63 -8.77
CA PHE A 141 -21.81 10.12 -10.03
C PHE A 141 -22.51 11.38 -10.60
N LYS A 142 -23.85 11.45 -10.57
CA LYS A 142 -24.62 12.62 -11.04
C LYS A 142 -24.37 13.93 -10.29
N THR A 143 -24.02 13.86 -9.00
CA THR A 143 -23.87 15.02 -8.10
C THR A 143 -22.43 15.22 -7.61
N TYR A 144 -21.54 14.29 -7.92
CA TYR A 144 -20.18 14.24 -7.37
C TYR A 144 -19.33 15.44 -7.84
N GLU A 145 -19.32 15.72 -9.14
CA GLU A 145 -18.60 16.88 -9.69
C GLU A 145 -19.33 18.21 -9.44
N ALA A 146 -20.66 18.23 -9.51
CA ALA A 146 -21.46 19.44 -9.32
C ALA A 146 -21.24 20.09 -7.95
N ARG A 147 -20.92 19.28 -6.91
CA ARG A 147 -20.65 19.76 -5.56
C ARG A 147 -19.15 19.87 -5.21
N ARG A 148 -18.22 19.59 -6.14
CA ARG A 148 -16.76 19.55 -5.90
C ARG A 148 -16.43 18.97 -4.52
N ARG A 149 -16.71 17.68 -4.30
CA ARG A 149 -16.47 16.99 -3.01
C ARG A 149 -14.98 16.74 -2.73
N ILE A 150 -14.15 17.76 -2.86
CA ILE A 150 -12.70 17.76 -2.55
C ILE A 150 -12.46 17.41 -1.09
N TRP A 151 -13.36 17.87 -0.20
CA TRP A 151 -13.35 17.57 1.23
C TRP A 151 -13.31 16.07 1.53
N LEU A 152 -13.94 15.22 0.72
CA LEU A 152 -13.93 13.77 0.93
C LEU A 152 -12.50 13.21 0.86
N GLY A 153 -11.73 13.60 -0.15
CA GLY A 153 -10.34 13.15 -0.29
C GLY A 153 -9.47 13.65 0.85
N VAL A 154 -9.61 14.92 1.21
CA VAL A 154 -8.85 15.53 2.33
C VAL A 154 -9.16 14.84 3.65
N THR A 155 -10.44 14.60 3.97
CA THR A 155 -10.85 13.92 5.20
C THR A 155 -10.35 12.49 5.25
N LEU A 156 -10.48 11.72 4.16
CA LEU A 156 -9.99 10.34 4.11
C LEU A 156 -8.47 10.27 4.24
N SER A 157 -7.73 11.20 3.61
CA SER A 157 -6.28 11.29 3.79
C SER A 157 -5.91 11.69 5.22
N ALA A 158 -6.62 12.62 5.86
CA ALA A 158 -6.36 12.99 7.25
C ALA A 158 -6.60 11.80 8.20
N LEU A 159 -7.68 11.03 7.97
CA LEU A 159 -7.95 9.80 8.72
C LEU A 159 -6.85 8.76 8.50
N LEU A 160 -6.32 8.64 7.29
CA LEU A 160 -5.19 7.75 6.98
C LEU A 160 -3.91 8.12 7.74
N TRP A 161 -3.63 9.41 7.87
CA TRP A 161 -2.51 9.86 8.70
C TRP A 161 -2.78 9.66 10.20
N ALA A 162 -4.04 9.78 10.63
CA ALA A 162 -4.41 9.48 12.01
C ALA A 162 -4.19 8.00 12.37
N THR A 163 -4.44 7.05 11.45
CA THR A 163 -4.13 5.63 11.70
C THR A 163 -2.62 5.39 11.84
N PHE A 164 -1.79 6.07 11.03
CA PHE A 164 -0.33 6.03 11.17
C PHE A 164 0.14 6.56 12.54
N ILE A 165 -0.36 7.73 12.96
CA ILE A 165 -0.03 8.33 14.25
C ILE A 165 -0.47 7.38 15.37
N HIS A 166 -1.70 6.84 15.29
CA HIS A 166 -2.19 5.89 16.27
C HIS A 166 -1.26 4.67 16.40
N SER A 167 -0.93 4.02 15.28
CA SER A 167 -0.03 2.85 15.27
C SER A 167 1.40 3.17 15.74
N CYS A 168 1.88 4.39 15.53
CA CYS A 168 3.21 4.82 15.98
C CYS A 168 3.29 5.03 17.49
N PHE A 169 2.24 5.57 18.13
CA PHE A 169 2.32 6.05 19.51
C PHE A 169 1.56 5.17 20.51
N PHE A 170 0.53 4.44 20.09
CA PHE A 170 -0.36 3.70 20.99
C PHE A 170 -0.08 2.18 21.01
N MET A 171 1.18 1.78 20.77
CA MET A 171 1.58 0.38 20.99
C MET A 171 1.51 0.08 22.50
N PRO A 172 0.76 -0.94 22.94
CA PRO A 172 0.65 -1.25 24.36
C PRO A 172 2.03 -1.61 24.93
N GLU A 173 2.40 -1.06 26.09
CA GLU A 173 3.69 -1.31 26.74
C GLU A 173 3.72 -2.60 27.59
N GLN A 174 2.59 -3.30 27.73
CA GLN A 174 2.44 -4.39 28.69
C GLN A 174 3.07 -5.70 28.18
N GLY A 175 4.21 -6.12 28.72
CA GLY A 175 4.77 -7.45 28.46
C GLY A 175 6.21 -7.55 28.92
N VAL A 176 6.52 -8.60 29.70
CA VAL A 176 7.80 -8.74 30.40
C VAL A 176 8.76 -9.74 29.75
N GLY A 177 8.30 -10.46 28.72
CA GLY A 177 9.10 -11.45 28.01
C GLY A 177 10.28 -10.86 27.24
N VAL A 178 11.34 -11.65 27.11
CA VAL A 178 12.49 -11.38 26.24
C VAL A 178 12.65 -12.58 25.32
N TYR A 179 12.73 -12.33 24.01
CA TYR A 179 12.86 -13.37 22.99
C TYR A 179 14.06 -13.10 22.09
N GLN A 180 14.60 -14.17 21.50
CA GLN A 180 15.66 -14.10 20.50
C GLN A 180 15.18 -13.62 19.12
N PHE A 181 13.87 -13.49 18.90
CA PHE A 181 13.28 -13.03 17.66
C PHE A 181 12.40 -11.79 17.89
N CYS A 182 12.48 -10.81 16.98
CA CYS A 182 11.72 -9.58 17.10
C CYS A 182 10.46 -9.59 16.23
N ASP A 183 9.36 -9.99 16.86
CA ASP A 183 8.01 -9.77 16.38
C ASP A 183 7.11 -9.24 17.51
N THR A 184 6.41 -8.14 17.25
CA THR A 184 5.45 -7.55 18.19
C THR A 184 4.29 -8.49 18.52
N GLY A 185 3.95 -9.40 17.60
CA GLY A 185 2.85 -10.36 17.77
C GLY A 185 3.09 -11.42 18.85
N ILE A 186 4.36 -11.75 19.13
CA ILE A 186 4.74 -12.78 20.11
C ILE A 186 4.41 -12.34 21.55
N TYR A 187 4.45 -11.03 21.82
CA TYR A 187 4.21 -10.51 23.18
C TYR A 187 2.73 -10.49 23.58
N ASP A 188 1.81 -10.53 22.61
CA ASP A 188 0.38 -10.68 22.85
C ASP A 188 -0.26 -11.43 21.67
N VAL A 189 -0.10 -12.75 21.66
CA VAL A 189 -0.52 -13.63 20.56
C VAL A 189 -2.02 -13.56 20.33
N GLN A 190 -2.82 -13.58 21.39
CA GLN A 190 -4.29 -13.57 21.29
C GLN A 190 -4.80 -12.26 20.71
N PHE A 191 -4.32 -11.12 21.24
CA PHE A 191 -4.70 -9.82 20.70
C PHE A 191 -4.26 -9.66 19.24
N SER A 192 -3.04 -10.08 18.91
CA SER A 192 -2.50 -9.98 17.55
C SER A 192 -3.30 -10.81 16.56
N LYS A 193 -3.71 -12.03 16.93
CA LYS A 193 -4.59 -12.88 16.09
C LYS A 193 -5.95 -12.23 15.84
N ILE A 194 -6.56 -11.62 16.86
CA ILE A 194 -7.86 -10.94 16.72
C ILE A 194 -7.73 -9.73 15.79
N VAL A 195 -6.72 -8.88 16.02
CA VAL A 195 -6.49 -7.69 15.20
C VAL A 195 -6.23 -8.07 13.75
N ASP A 196 -5.39 -9.06 13.51
CA ASP A 196 -5.06 -9.54 12.17
C ASP A 196 -6.30 -10.09 11.44
N LEU A 197 -7.15 -10.87 12.11
CA LEU A 197 -8.41 -11.36 11.54
C LEU A 197 -9.38 -10.23 11.18
N VAL A 198 -9.49 -9.21 12.04
CA VAL A 198 -10.32 -8.03 11.78
C VAL A 198 -9.80 -7.28 10.55
N LEU A 199 -8.48 -7.09 10.44
CA LEU A 199 -7.87 -6.45 9.27
C LEU A 199 -8.10 -7.26 7.99
N LEU A 200 -7.95 -8.59 8.05
CA LEU A 200 -8.24 -9.48 6.93
C LEU A 200 -9.69 -9.36 6.47
N ALA A 201 -10.65 -9.37 7.40
CA ALA A 201 -12.07 -9.24 7.08
C ALA A 201 -12.38 -7.88 6.41
N ILE A 202 -11.77 -6.81 6.91
CA ILE A 202 -11.91 -5.47 6.32
C ILE A 202 -11.32 -5.41 4.91
N GLU A 203 -10.14 -6.01 4.68
CA GLU A 203 -9.49 -6.03 3.37
C GLU A 203 -10.29 -6.85 2.35
N LEU A 204 -10.81 -8.01 2.75
CA LEU A 204 -11.69 -8.83 1.91
C LEU A 204 -12.98 -8.07 1.54
N LEU A 205 -13.57 -7.35 2.50
CA LEU A 205 -14.73 -6.50 2.23
C LEU A 205 -14.40 -5.39 1.21
N ALA A 206 -13.24 -4.73 1.37
CA ALA A 206 -12.78 -3.72 0.41
C ALA A 206 -12.59 -4.32 -1.00
N ALA A 207 -12.00 -5.52 -1.11
CA ALA A 207 -11.84 -6.23 -2.36
C ALA A 207 -13.19 -6.57 -3.03
N ILE A 208 -14.16 -7.07 -2.26
CA ILE A 208 -15.51 -7.35 -2.75
C ILE A 208 -16.18 -6.07 -3.26
N ILE A 209 -16.05 -4.96 -2.54
CA ILE A 209 -16.56 -3.64 -2.98
C ILE A 209 -15.93 -3.25 -4.32
N PHE A 210 -14.61 -3.38 -4.46
CA PHE A 210 -13.91 -3.05 -5.71
C PHE A 210 -14.38 -3.89 -6.90
N VAL A 211 -14.52 -5.20 -6.73
CA VAL A 211 -15.01 -6.11 -7.78
C VAL A 211 -16.47 -5.78 -8.13
N GLY A 212 -17.32 -5.53 -7.13
CA GLY A 212 -18.71 -5.14 -7.33
C GLY A 212 -18.85 -3.80 -8.07
N LEU A 213 -18.03 -2.82 -7.71
CA LEU A 213 -17.98 -1.51 -8.38
C LEU A 213 -17.48 -1.63 -9.82
N TRP A 214 -16.46 -2.44 -10.07
CA TRP A 214 -15.97 -2.72 -11.41
C TRP A 214 -17.08 -3.30 -12.29
N HIS A 215 -17.76 -4.35 -11.82
CA HIS A 215 -18.83 -5.00 -12.56
C HIS A 215 -20.03 -4.06 -12.80
N SER A 216 -20.42 -3.29 -11.78
CA SER A 216 -21.50 -2.31 -11.87
C SER A 216 -21.19 -1.20 -12.89
N ASN A 217 -19.98 -0.64 -12.83
CA ASN A 217 -19.54 0.41 -13.76
C ASN A 217 -19.44 -0.11 -15.19
N TYR A 218 -18.90 -1.33 -15.38
CA TYR A 218 -18.80 -1.97 -16.68
C TYR A 218 -20.18 -2.25 -17.29
N ARG A 219 -21.11 -2.81 -16.51
CA ARG A 219 -22.50 -3.06 -16.95
C ARG A 219 -23.21 -1.76 -17.33
N ARG A 220 -23.08 -0.71 -16.50
CA ARG A 220 -23.67 0.61 -16.78
C ARG A 220 -23.12 1.21 -18.07
N MET A 221 -21.81 1.08 -18.31
CA MET A 221 -21.16 1.60 -19.52
C MET A 221 -21.75 0.95 -20.77
N ARG A 222 -21.91 -0.39 -20.76
CA ARG A 222 -22.52 -1.14 -21.86
C ARG A 222 -23.97 -0.72 -22.14
N THR A 223 -24.78 -0.54 -21.08
CA THR A 223 -26.19 -0.12 -21.23
C THR A 223 -26.39 1.33 -21.67
N LEU A 224 -25.38 2.20 -21.47
CA LEU A 224 -25.40 3.61 -21.89
C LEU A 224 -24.88 3.78 -23.32
N ASP A 225 -24.11 2.81 -23.85
CA ASP A 225 -23.75 2.79 -25.26
C ASP A 225 -24.98 2.57 -26.16
N ASP A 226 -25.92 1.73 -25.71
CA ASP A 226 -27.14 1.40 -26.46
C ASP A 226 -28.21 2.52 -26.46
N ARG A 227 -28.15 3.50 -25.53
CA ARG A 227 -29.14 4.58 -25.44
C ARG A 227 -28.53 5.93 -25.83
N TYR A 228 -28.77 6.33 -27.08
CA TYR A 228 -28.28 7.56 -27.69
C TYR A 228 -28.72 8.84 -26.91
N LEU A 229 -27.79 9.79 -26.78
CA LEU A 229 -27.96 11.25 -26.60
C LEU A 229 -28.18 11.91 -25.22
N ARG A 230 -28.39 11.25 -24.08
CA ARG A 230 -28.46 11.99 -22.79
C ARG A 230 -27.18 11.96 -21.96
N VAL A 231 -26.37 12.98 -22.25
CA VAL A 231 -25.33 13.66 -21.46
C VAL A 231 -23.91 13.07 -21.57
N LEU A 232 -23.12 13.69 -22.47
CA LEU A 232 -21.68 13.45 -22.67
C LEU A 232 -20.88 13.46 -21.34
N SER A 233 -21.25 14.31 -20.38
CA SER A 233 -20.61 14.35 -19.06
C SER A 233 -20.79 13.05 -18.26
N THR A 234 -21.94 12.36 -18.41
CA THR A 234 -22.19 11.09 -17.73
C THR A 234 -21.31 9.97 -18.28
N ARG A 235 -21.10 9.93 -19.61
CA ARG A 235 -20.15 8.98 -20.23
C ARG A 235 -18.72 9.27 -19.82
N TYR A 236 -18.33 10.53 -19.80
CA TYR A 236 -17.00 10.94 -19.37
C TYR A 236 -16.70 10.49 -17.93
N GLN A 237 -17.60 10.79 -16.99
CA GLN A 237 -17.47 10.40 -15.59
C GLN A 237 -17.46 8.88 -15.40
N LEU A 238 -18.28 8.14 -16.14
CA LEU A 238 -18.32 6.68 -16.04
C LEU A 238 -17.05 6.04 -16.63
N ASN A 239 -16.55 6.55 -17.75
CA ASN A 239 -15.29 6.10 -18.34
C ASN A 239 -14.09 6.41 -17.43
N GLU A 240 -14.09 7.57 -16.77
CA GLU A 240 -13.09 7.89 -15.75
C GLU A 240 -13.17 6.94 -14.56
N ASN A 241 -14.37 6.67 -14.05
CA ASN A 241 -14.57 5.71 -12.94
C ASN A 241 -14.14 4.28 -13.32
N VAL A 242 -14.42 3.82 -14.54
CA VAL A 242 -13.93 2.52 -15.04
C VAL A 242 -12.41 2.54 -15.11
N ASN A 243 -11.79 3.51 -15.77
CA ASN A 243 -10.32 3.54 -15.93
C ASN A 243 -9.58 3.64 -14.59
N THR A 244 -10.10 4.43 -13.65
CA THR A 244 -9.53 4.55 -12.30
C THR A 244 -9.74 3.29 -11.47
N THR A 245 -10.90 2.63 -11.56
CA THR A 245 -11.13 1.34 -10.88
C THR A 245 -10.21 0.26 -11.45
N LYS A 246 -9.99 0.24 -12.78
CA LYS A 246 -9.04 -0.68 -13.44
C LYS A 246 -7.63 -0.54 -12.89
N LEU A 247 -7.21 0.70 -12.63
CA LEU A 247 -5.90 1.02 -12.07
C LEU A 247 -5.75 0.52 -10.63
N MET A 248 -6.83 0.49 -9.86
CA MET A 248 -6.83 0.09 -8.45
C MET A 248 -6.96 -1.42 -8.22
N ILE A 249 -7.49 -2.18 -9.18
CA ILE A 249 -7.65 -3.65 -9.04
C ILE A 249 -6.34 -4.35 -8.62
N PRO A 250 -5.18 -4.13 -9.28
CA PRO A 250 -3.95 -4.80 -8.86
C PRO A 250 -3.50 -4.41 -7.45
N ILE A 251 -3.71 -3.15 -7.02
CA ILE A 251 -3.38 -2.70 -5.67
C ILE A 251 -4.13 -3.55 -4.65
N VAL A 252 -5.44 -3.64 -4.84
CA VAL A 252 -6.35 -4.32 -3.93
C VAL A 252 -6.13 -5.82 -3.97
N SER A 253 -5.95 -6.41 -5.16
CA SER A 253 -5.67 -7.84 -5.30
C SER A 253 -4.35 -8.24 -4.64
N ILE A 254 -3.27 -7.49 -4.89
CA ILE A 254 -1.97 -7.79 -4.30
C ILE A 254 -2.00 -7.56 -2.78
N GLY A 255 -2.64 -6.49 -2.31
CA GLY A 255 -2.83 -6.22 -0.88
C GLY A 255 -3.63 -7.32 -0.17
N SER A 256 -4.73 -7.78 -0.78
CA SER A 256 -5.54 -8.88 -0.26
C SER A 256 -4.77 -10.20 -0.19
N VAL A 257 -3.96 -10.52 -1.22
CA VAL A 257 -3.10 -11.72 -1.21
C VAL A 257 -2.06 -11.62 -0.10
N LEU A 258 -1.41 -10.46 0.05
CA LEU A 258 -0.42 -10.24 1.10
C LEU A 258 -1.04 -10.39 2.49
N MET A 259 -2.19 -9.75 2.75
CA MET A 259 -2.90 -9.88 4.03
C MET A 259 -3.32 -11.32 4.30
N PHE A 260 -3.84 -12.02 3.30
CA PHE A 260 -4.20 -13.43 3.45
C PHE A 260 -2.99 -14.31 3.77
N SER A 261 -1.85 -14.10 3.12
CA SER A 261 -0.61 -14.83 3.41
C SER A 261 -0.10 -14.55 4.84
N TYR A 262 -0.17 -13.30 5.29
CA TYR A 262 0.15 -12.91 6.66
C TYR A 262 -0.74 -13.62 7.66
N SER A 263 -2.06 -13.50 7.50
CA SER A 263 -3.02 -14.11 8.41
C SER A 263 -2.88 -15.62 8.46
N PHE A 264 -2.71 -16.27 7.31
CA PHE A 264 -2.50 -17.72 7.26
C PHE A 264 -1.27 -18.14 8.08
N ALA A 265 -0.14 -17.46 7.91
CA ALA A 265 1.07 -17.77 8.66
C ALA A 265 0.93 -17.48 10.16
N TYR A 266 0.32 -16.35 10.52
CA TYR A 266 0.05 -16.00 11.92
C TYR A 266 -0.88 -17.02 12.61
N TYR A 267 -1.87 -17.55 11.91
CA TYR A 267 -2.79 -18.53 12.49
C TYR A 267 -2.20 -19.95 12.53
N ALA A 268 -1.55 -20.39 11.45
CA ALA A 268 -1.07 -21.75 11.32
C ALA A 268 0.26 -22.01 12.03
N LEU A 269 1.12 -20.99 12.17
CA LEU A 269 2.53 -21.19 12.53
C LEU A 269 2.94 -20.45 13.81
N LEU A 270 2.22 -19.41 14.23
CA LEU A 270 2.54 -18.70 15.47
C LEU A 270 2.17 -19.59 16.68
N PRO A 271 3.15 -19.97 17.52
CA PRO A 271 2.89 -20.82 18.67
C PRO A 271 1.92 -20.15 19.66
N SER A 272 1.11 -20.95 20.35
CA SER A 272 0.29 -20.47 21.46
C SER A 272 1.19 -20.21 22.67
N LEU A 273 1.74 -19.00 22.78
CA LEU A 273 2.44 -18.57 23.98
C LEU A 273 1.40 -18.11 25.02
N ASP A 274 1.38 -18.79 26.16
CA ASP A 274 0.63 -18.31 27.33
C ASP A 274 1.44 -17.24 28.06
N ARG A 275 0.77 -16.22 28.58
CA ARG A 275 1.42 -15.04 29.22
C ARG A 275 2.27 -15.41 30.45
N TYR A 276 2.14 -16.64 30.94
CA TYR A 276 2.82 -17.19 32.12
C TYR A 276 3.70 -18.42 31.82
N SER A 277 3.82 -18.85 30.55
CA SER A 277 4.64 -20.02 30.25
C SER A 277 6.12 -19.70 30.49
N GLU A 278 6.78 -20.50 31.33
CA GLU A 278 8.22 -20.41 31.51
C GLU A 278 8.95 -20.61 30.18
N ILE A 279 10.01 -19.83 29.96
CA ILE A 279 10.84 -19.92 28.75
C ILE A 279 11.52 -21.29 28.73
N ASN A 280 11.03 -22.18 27.88
CA ASN A 280 11.52 -23.55 27.73
C ASN A 280 11.92 -23.86 26.28
N GLU A 281 12.79 -24.85 26.08
CA GLU A 281 13.39 -25.19 24.78
C GLU A 281 12.36 -25.43 23.67
N ASN A 282 11.23 -26.07 24.01
CA ASN A 282 10.13 -26.30 23.06
C ASN A 282 9.56 -25.00 22.48
N ILE A 283 9.39 -23.97 23.32
CA ILE A 283 8.87 -22.67 22.88
C ILE A 283 9.89 -22.00 21.95
N LEU A 284 11.18 -22.03 22.31
CA LEU A 284 12.23 -21.45 21.47
C LEU A 284 12.33 -22.16 20.12
N ASN A 285 12.19 -23.49 20.09
CA ASN A 285 12.19 -24.26 18.86
C ASN A 285 10.99 -23.89 17.96
N SER A 286 9.80 -23.69 18.53
CA SER A 286 8.65 -23.20 17.77
C SER A 286 8.86 -21.77 17.24
N VAL A 287 9.45 -20.88 18.03
CA VAL A 287 9.80 -19.51 17.59
C VAL A 287 10.83 -19.55 16.47
N ASN A 288 11.84 -20.42 16.56
CA ASN A 288 12.85 -20.58 15.51
C ASN A 288 12.27 -21.15 14.21
N ALA A 289 11.25 -22.00 14.29
CA ALA A 289 10.54 -22.49 13.11
C ALA A 289 9.67 -21.41 12.45
N TYR A 290 9.05 -20.55 13.26
CA TYR A 290 8.22 -19.44 12.79
C TYR A 290 9.03 -18.28 12.19
N ALA A 291 10.17 -17.94 12.80
CA ALA A 291 10.95 -16.74 12.48
C ALA A 291 11.33 -16.59 10.98
N PRO A 292 11.84 -17.62 10.27
CA PRO A 292 12.13 -17.49 8.85
C PRO A 292 10.90 -17.19 7.99
N ILE A 293 9.74 -17.73 8.37
CA ILE A 293 8.50 -17.51 7.64
C ILE A 293 8.00 -16.09 7.89
N ALA A 294 8.10 -15.61 9.13
CA ALA A 294 7.75 -14.24 9.48
C ALA A 294 8.61 -13.21 8.72
N GLU A 295 9.94 -13.38 8.67
CA GLU A 295 10.80 -12.47 7.90
C GLU A 295 10.58 -12.61 6.38
N PHE A 296 10.32 -13.83 5.88
CA PHE A 296 9.95 -14.00 4.48
C PHE A 296 8.68 -13.20 4.12
N LEU A 297 7.70 -13.14 5.01
CA LEU A 297 6.51 -12.31 4.81
C LEU A 297 6.85 -10.81 4.84
N VAL A 298 7.82 -10.38 5.67
CA VAL A 298 8.29 -8.99 5.68
C VAL A 298 8.93 -8.64 4.33
N LEU A 299 9.70 -9.56 3.75
CA LEU A 299 10.28 -9.43 2.41
C LEU A 299 9.22 -9.30 1.30
N LEU A 300 8.00 -9.82 1.48
CA LEU A 300 6.92 -9.64 0.50
C LEU A 300 6.51 -8.17 0.35
N MET A 301 6.68 -7.32 1.36
CA MET A 301 6.26 -5.92 1.31
C MET A 301 7.05 -5.10 0.25
N PRO A 302 8.40 -5.17 0.18
CA PRO A 302 9.18 -4.61 -0.92
C PRO A 302 8.82 -5.19 -2.30
N VAL A 303 8.54 -6.49 -2.38
CA VAL A 303 8.13 -7.17 -3.63
C VAL A 303 6.80 -6.62 -4.13
N VAL A 304 5.80 -6.53 -3.24
CA VAL A 304 4.48 -5.95 -3.53
C VAL A 304 4.59 -4.48 -3.93
N THR A 305 5.39 -3.70 -3.20
CA THR A 305 5.66 -2.30 -3.54
C THR A 305 6.20 -2.21 -4.96
N SER A 306 7.23 -3.00 -5.29
CA SER A 306 7.84 -3.00 -6.63
C SER A 306 6.87 -3.45 -7.71
N ALA A 307 6.10 -4.51 -7.49
CA ALA A 307 5.08 -5.00 -8.42
C ALA A 307 3.99 -3.95 -8.66
N PHE A 308 3.57 -3.23 -7.62
CA PHE A 308 2.64 -2.11 -7.75
C PHE A 308 3.24 -0.96 -8.57
N MET A 309 4.49 -0.59 -8.32
CA MET A 309 5.16 0.49 -9.06
C MET A 309 5.40 0.14 -10.54
N ILE A 310 5.55 -1.14 -10.88
CA ILE A 310 5.68 -1.61 -12.27
C ILE A 310 4.31 -1.70 -12.95
N SER A 311 3.29 -2.23 -12.27
CA SER A 311 1.95 -2.39 -12.84
C SER A 311 1.23 -1.07 -13.08
N THR A 312 1.44 -0.06 -12.23
CA THR A 312 0.74 1.24 -12.34
C THR A 312 1.02 1.99 -13.66
N PRO A 313 2.28 2.15 -14.11
CA PRO A 313 2.60 2.70 -15.43
C PRO A 313 2.12 1.81 -16.59
N MET A 314 2.05 0.49 -16.41
CA MET A 314 1.53 -0.41 -17.46
C MET A 314 0.03 -0.21 -17.67
N LEU A 315 -0.71 0.09 -16.60
CA LEU A 315 -2.16 0.25 -16.62
C LEU A 315 -2.62 1.68 -16.85
N SER A 316 -1.79 2.69 -16.54
CA SER A 316 -2.11 4.10 -16.77
C SER A 316 -1.08 4.77 -17.67
N VAL A 317 -1.51 5.09 -18.90
CA VAL A 317 -0.72 5.86 -19.87
C VAL A 317 -0.31 7.21 -19.31
N HIS A 318 -1.18 7.85 -18.52
CA HIS A 318 -0.90 9.16 -17.93
C HIS A 318 0.20 9.08 -16.87
N VAL A 319 0.14 8.10 -15.95
CA VAL A 319 1.20 7.91 -14.95
C VAL A 319 2.51 7.53 -15.64
N ARG A 320 2.48 6.66 -16.66
CA ARG A 320 3.66 6.32 -17.47
C ARG A 320 4.29 7.54 -18.13
N ARG A 321 3.49 8.44 -18.70
CA ARG A 321 3.97 9.67 -19.34
C ARG A 321 4.59 10.64 -18.34
N SER A 322 4.06 10.72 -17.12
CA SER A 322 4.65 11.50 -16.03
C SER A 322 5.97 10.88 -15.56
N LEU A 323 6.00 9.55 -15.39
CA LEU A 323 7.19 8.81 -14.98
C LEU A 323 8.33 8.96 -16.01
N PHE A 324 8.06 8.77 -17.29
CA PHE A 324 9.06 8.96 -18.37
C PHE A 324 9.56 10.40 -18.49
N ARG A 325 8.75 11.38 -18.09
CA ARG A 325 9.18 12.78 -18.00
C ARG A 325 10.17 12.98 -16.85
N LEU A 326 9.89 12.39 -15.70
CA LEU A 326 10.74 12.47 -14.51
C LEU A 326 12.07 11.74 -14.68
N THR A 327 12.05 10.55 -15.28
CA THR A 327 13.25 9.71 -15.43
C THR A 327 14.08 10.04 -16.67
N GLY A 328 13.67 11.02 -17.50
CA GLY A 328 14.36 11.37 -18.74
C GLY A 328 14.31 10.29 -19.84
N LEU A 329 13.67 9.14 -19.57
CA LEU A 329 13.54 7.98 -20.46
C LEU A 329 12.76 8.25 -21.75
N ARG A 330 12.17 9.45 -21.89
CA ARG A 330 11.53 9.91 -23.13
C ARG A 330 12.45 9.85 -24.36
N ARG A 331 13.77 9.94 -24.18
CA ARG A 331 14.75 9.83 -25.29
C ARG A 331 15.01 8.39 -25.72
N CYS A 332 14.88 7.41 -24.83
CA CYS A 332 15.18 5.99 -25.12
C CYS A 332 13.98 5.26 -25.71
N VAL A 333 12.76 5.64 -25.32
CA VAL A 333 11.52 5.02 -25.83
C VAL A 333 10.98 5.88 -26.97
N ARG A 334 11.54 5.71 -28.17
CA ARG A 334 10.95 6.21 -29.43
C ARG A 334 9.77 5.30 -29.80
N GLN A 335 8.70 5.32 -29.00
CA GLN A 335 7.50 4.52 -29.30
C GLN A 335 6.61 5.21 -30.33
N SER A 336 6.25 4.42 -31.34
CA SER A 336 5.23 4.62 -32.37
C SER A 336 3.84 4.95 -31.80
N PHE A 337 3.65 6.17 -31.29
CA PHE A 337 2.40 6.63 -30.65
C PHE A 337 1.50 7.47 -31.56
N ASN A 338 1.68 7.40 -32.89
CA ASN A 338 1.24 8.48 -33.76
C ASN A 338 -0.03 8.28 -34.60
N LYS A 339 -0.92 7.31 -34.31
CA LYS A 339 -2.16 7.21 -35.10
C LYS A 339 -3.48 7.10 -34.34
N THR A 340 -3.57 6.33 -33.26
CA THR A 340 -4.87 6.07 -32.62
C THR A 340 -5.19 7.03 -31.47
N GLU A 341 -4.22 7.39 -30.64
CA GLU A 341 -4.44 8.29 -29.50
C GLU A 341 -4.49 9.77 -29.93
N SER A 342 -3.70 10.15 -30.95
CA SER A 342 -3.82 11.47 -31.60
C SER A 342 -5.18 11.64 -32.28
N ALA A 343 -5.74 10.57 -32.85
CA ALA A 343 -7.06 10.63 -33.47
C ALA A 343 -8.17 10.82 -32.43
N GLN A 344 -8.05 10.23 -31.23
CA GLN A 344 -9.05 10.37 -30.17
C GLN A 344 -8.92 11.71 -29.42
N GLU A 345 -7.71 12.19 -29.14
CA GLU A 345 -7.48 13.54 -28.63
C GLU A 345 -7.89 14.60 -29.68
N ALA A 346 -7.59 14.39 -30.97
CA ALA A 346 -8.03 15.27 -32.05
C ALA A 346 -9.55 15.26 -32.17
N ALA A 347 -10.21 14.10 -32.22
CA ALA A 347 -11.67 14.01 -32.27
C ALA A 347 -12.35 14.69 -31.08
N THR A 348 -11.76 14.55 -29.88
CA THR A 348 -12.25 15.24 -28.67
C THR A 348 -12.07 16.76 -28.79
N ARG A 349 -10.91 17.22 -29.28
CA ARG A 349 -10.65 18.65 -29.55
C ARG A 349 -11.60 19.21 -30.59
N THR A 350 -11.78 18.53 -31.72
CA THR A 350 -12.70 18.91 -32.79
C THR A 350 -14.13 18.96 -32.27
N HIS A 351 -14.53 18.02 -31.41
CA HIS A 351 -15.85 18.03 -30.78
C HIS A 351 -16.05 19.23 -29.84
N PHE A 352 -15.07 19.54 -28.99
CA PHE A 352 -15.15 20.73 -28.11
C PHE A 352 -15.09 22.05 -28.90
N GLU A 353 -14.35 22.11 -30.01
CA GLU A 353 -14.37 23.25 -30.92
C GLU A 353 -15.72 23.39 -31.62
N LEU A 354 -16.36 22.30 -32.03
CA LEU A 354 -17.70 22.31 -32.61
C LEU A 354 -18.74 22.79 -31.59
N LEU A 355 -18.65 22.35 -30.33
CA LEU A 355 -19.50 22.84 -29.24
C LEU A 355 -19.26 24.33 -28.95
N LYS A 356 -18.01 24.78 -28.95
CA LYS A 356 -17.66 26.19 -28.78
C LYS A 356 -18.23 27.04 -29.91
N LYS A 357 -18.08 26.60 -31.17
CA LYS A 357 -18.67 27.25 -32.34
C LYS A 357 -20.19 27.25 -32.34
N GLN A 358 -20.84 26.17 -31.88
CA GLN A 358 -22.29 26.15 -31.70
C GLN A 358 -22.75 27.15 -30.65
N TRP A 359 -22.00 27.30 -29.56
CA TRP A 359 -22.34 28.24 -28.49
C TRP A 359 -22.14 29.69 -28.93
N GLU A 360 -21.00 29.99 -29.57
CA GLU A 360 -20.70 31.31 -30.14
C GLU A 360 -21.67 31.67 -31.28
N GLY A 361 -22.05 30.69 -32.11
CA GLY A 361 -23.06 30.84 -33.15
C GLY A 361 -24.44 31.16 -32.59
N LEU A 362 -24.88 30.48 -31.52
CA LEU A 362 -26.16 30.77 -30.85
C LEU A 362 -26.19 32.18 -30.25
N TYR A 363 -25.07 32.67 -29.70
CA TYR A 363 -24.98 34.05 -29.21
C TYR A 363 -25.12 35.07 -30.34
N PHE A 364 -24.56 34.80 -31.52
CA PHE A 364 -24.66 35.69 -32.68
C PHE A 364 -26.09 35.76 -33.26
N THR A 365 -26.83 34.64 -33.30
CA THR A 365 -28.22 34.63 -33.77
C THR A 365 -29.20 35.26 -32.79
N VAL A 366 -28.91 35.21 -31.48
CA VAL A 366 -29.71 35.89 -30.46
C VAL A 366 -29.42 37.39 -30.46
N PHE A 367 -28.16 37.81 -30.59
CA PHE A 367 -27.81 39.25 -30.67
C PHE A 367 -28.34 39.92 -31.96
N THR A 368 -28.31 39.24 -33.11
CA THR A 368 -28.85 39.79 -34.37
C THR A 368 -30.37 39.88 -34.39
N LYS A 369 -31.10 39.05 -33.63
CA LYS A 369 -32.56 39.20 -33.44
C LYS A 369 -32.94 40.31 -32.46
N VAL A 370 -32.07 40.64 -31.50
CA VAL A 370 -32.32 41.71 -30.52
C VAL A 370 -31.97 43.10 -31.07
N CYS A 371 -31.05 43.20 -32.03
CA CYS A 371 -30.71 44.49 -32.67
C CYS A 371 -31.57 44.84 -33.90
N ASN A 372 -32.49 43.97 -34.34
CA ASN A 372 -33.37 44.20 -35.49
C ASN A 372 -34.86 44.40 -35.12
N ASN A 373 -35.16 44.66 -33.84
CA ASN A 373 -36.48 45.05 -33.38
C ASN A 373 -36.44 46.45 -32.76
#